data_AF-A0AA96X2C6-F1
#
_entry.id   AF-A0AA96X2C6-F1
#
_cell.length_a   1.000
_cell.length_b   1.000
_cell.length_c   1.000
_cell.angle_alpha   90.00
_cell.angle_beta   90.00
_cell.angle_gamma   90.00
#
_symmetry.space_group_name_H-M   'P 1'
#
loop_
_entity.id
_entity.type
_entity.pdbx_description
1 polymer ?
#
loop_
_entity_poly.entity_id
_entity_poly.type
_entity_poly.pdbx_seq_one_letter_code
_entity_poly.pdbx_strand_id
1 'polypeptide(L)'
;MSEKKADLSAVDVQTFASTMGQAVWLMTMSEAHKELPIRIVEERIAPALLLRQFKLYSKGNQPVAFLVWASVSDEVKERIENGEKKLDVKEWRSGNNIVVLDCVSPFNPAAVFEQKFLSELRK
;
A
#
# COMPACT_ATOMS: atom_id res chain seq x y z
N MET A 1 -8.22 28.64 1.07
CA MET A 1 -8.43 27.36 0.36
C MET A 1 -8.90 26.36 1.39
N SER A 2 -10.17 25.93 1.30
CA SER A 2 -10.77 25.03 2.30
C SER A 2 -10.20 23.62 2.08
N GLU A 3 -9.38 23.15 3.01
CA GLU A 3 -9.01 21.74 3.09
C GLU A 3 -10.28 20.93 3.33
N LYS A 4 -10.76 20.26 2.29
CA LYS A 4 -11.84 19.27 2.42
C LYS A 4 -11.24 18.09 3.18
N LYS A 5 -11.32 18.12 4.52
CA LYS A 5 -11.01 16.96 5.35
C LYS A 5 -11.83 15.79 4.82
N ALA A 6 -11.15 14.68 4.50
CA ALA A 6 -11.81 13.46 4.09
C ALA A 6 -12.90 13.11 5.11
N ASP A 7 -14.07 12.71 4.63
CA ASP A 7 -15.16 12.25 5.49
C ASP A 7 -14.76 10.92 6.13
N LEU A 8 -14.27 11.00 7.37
CA LEU A 8 -13.80 9.85 8.14
C LEU A 8 -14.95 8.99 8.67
N SER A 9 -16.22 9.39 8.51
CA SER A 9 -17.37 8.63 9.04
C SER A 9 -17.58 7.28 8.34
N ALA A 10 -17.13 7.15 7.08
CA ALA A 10 -17.15 5.90 6.32
C ALA A 10 -15.93 4.99 6.61
N VAL A 11 -14.93 5.50 7.32
CA VAL A 11 -13.70 4.78 7.66
C VAL A 11 -13.82 4.27 9.08
N ASP A 12 -13.71 2.97 9.28
CA ASP A 12 -13.50 2.44 10.63
C ASP A 12 -12.10 2.88 11.10
N VAL A 13 -12.09 3.95 11.90
CA VAL A 13 -10.87 4.59 12.41
C VAL A 13 -10.01 3.58 13.18
N GLN A 14 -10.62 2.64 13.92
CA GLN A 14 -9.87 1.67 14.70
C GLN A 14 -9.15 0.67 13.79
N THR A 15 -9.84 0.13 12.78
CA THR A 15 -9.22 -0.75 11.76
C THR A 15 -8.14 -0.03 10.97
N PHE A 16 -8.39 1.22 10.57
CA PHE A 16 -7.41 2.06 9.88
C PHE A 16 -6.15 2.24 10.73
N ALA A 17 -6.31 2.71 11.98
CA ALA A 17 -5.19 2.95 12.89
C ALA A 17 -4.41 1.67 13.22
N SER A 18 -5.11 0.55 13.46
CA SER A 18 -4.49 -0.74 13.71
C SER A 18 -3.68 -1.23 12.52
N THR A 19 -4.22 -1.11 11.30
CA THR A 19 -3.52 -1.57 10.09
C THR A 19 -2.33 -0.66 9.76
N MET A 20 -2.50 0.66 9.90
CA MET A 20 -1.40 1.63 9.78
C MET A 20 -0.28 1.31 10.77
N GLY A 21 -0.62 1.04 12.04
CA GLY A 21 0.36 0.66 13.07
C GLY A 21 1.14 -0.60 12.70
N GLN A 22 0.48 -1.62 12.16
CA GLN A 22 1.15 -2.84 11.70
C GLN A 22 2.07 -2.59 10.50
N ALA A 23 1.63 -1.78 9.53
CA ALA A 23 2.45 -1.41 8.38
C ALA A 23 3.71 -0.64 8.83
N VAL A 24 3.54 0.38 9.68
CA VAL A 24 4.65 1.18 10.21
C VAL A 24 5.59 0.34 11.07
N TRP A 25 5.07 -0.57 11.89
CA TRP A 25 5.89 -1.50 12.68
C TRP A 25 6.76 -2.40 11.79
N LEU A 26 6.24 -2.88 10.65
CA LEU A 26 7.06 -3.58 9.66
C LEU A 26 8.11 -2.65 9.01
N MET A 27 7.75 -1.39 8.76
CA MET A 27 8.66 -0.40 8.18
C MET A 27 9.86 -0.11 9.08
N THR A 28 9.69 -0.07 10.41
CA THR A 28 10.81 0.18 11.35
C THR A 28 11.88 -0.90 11.30
N MET A 29 11.55 -2.09 10.80
CA MET A 29 12.48 -3.22 10.65
C MET A 29 13.00 -3.39 9.23
N SER A 30 12.48 -2.63 8.27
CA SER A 30 12.86 -2.74 6.87
C SER A 30 13.92 -1.69 6.54
N GLU A 31 15.10 -2.12 6.11
CA GLU A 31 16.18 -1.21 5.69
C GLU A 31 15.73 -0.20 4.63
N ALA A 32 14.84 -0.59 3.72
CA ALA A 32 14.30 0.29 2.68
C ALA A 32 13.31 1.37 3.18
N HIS A 33 12.79 1.24 4.41
CA HIS A 33 11.65 2.04 4.88
C HIS A 33 11.88 2.74 6.22
N LYS A 34 12.79 2.23 7.08
CA LYS A 34 12.91 2.66 8.48
C LYS A 34 13.25 4.15 8.68
N GLU A 35 13.91 4.77 7.70
CA GLU A 35 14.30 6.18 7.74
C GLU A 35 13.32 7.10 6.99
N LEU A 36 12.19 6.58 6.49
CA LEU A 36 11.23 7.40 5.76
C LEU A 36 10.58 8.44 6.69
N PRO A 37 10.51 9.72 6.27
CA PRO A 37 9.77 10.72 7.02
C PRO A 37 8.30 10.33 7.17
N ILE A 38 7.68 10.65 8.30
CA ILE A 38 6.28 10.29 8.60
C ILE A 38 5.31 10.75 7.49
N ARG A 39 5.60 11.88 6.84
CA ARG A 39 4.84 12.37 5.69
C ARG A 39 4.88 11.41 4.50
N ILE A 40 6.05 10.84 4.20
CA ILE A 40 6.20 9.89 3.09
C ILE A 40 5.51 8.58 3.42
N VAL A 41 5.56 8.15 4.68
CA VAL A 41 4.83 6.98 5.17
C VAL A 41 3.31 7.20 5.00
N GLU A 42 2.80 8.36 5.39
CA GLU A 42 1.39 8.72 5.24
C GLU A 42 0.96 8.72 3.77
N GLU A 43 1.70 9.41 2.89
CA GLU A 43 1.43 9.47 1.46
C GLU A 43 1.45 8.08 0.77
N ARG A 44 2.26 7.14 1.28
CA ARG A 44 2.36 5.76 0.74
C ARG A 44 1.25 4.83 1.24
N ILE A 45 0.90 4.93 2.51
CA ILE A 45 0.07 3.91 3.19
C ILE A 45 -1.39 4.36 3.31
N ALA A 46 -1.64 5.64 3.59
CA ALA A 46 -3.00 6.12 3.84
C ALA A 46 -3.95 5.90 2.65
N PRO A 47 -3.58 6.19 1.39
CA PRO A 47 -4.49 5.94 0.26
C PRO A 47 -4.83 4.45 0.11
N ALA A 48 -3.85 3.56 0.35
CA ALA A 48 -4.04 2.11 0.30
C ALA A 48 -5.05 1.63 1.34
N LEU A 49 -4.96 2.15 2.57
CA LEU A 49 -5.88 1.82 3.65
C LEU A 49 -7.29 2.35 3.37
N LEU A 50 -7.41 3.63 2.98
CA LEU A 50 -8.69 4.27 2.65
C LEU A 50 -9.41 3.53 1.52
N LEU A 51 -8.67 3.09 0.50
CA LEU A 51 -9.21 2.39 -0.66
C LEU A 51 -9.22 0.87 -0.49
N ARG A 52 -8.81 0.33 0.66
CA ARG A 52 -8.67 -1.12 0.90
C ARG A 52 -7.84 -1.83 -0.18
N GLN A 53 -6.85 -1.15 -0.75
CA GLN A 53 -5.93 -1.70 -1.76
C GLN A 53 -4.58 -2.02 -1.12
N PHE A 54 -4.63 -2.89 -0.13
CA PHE A 54 -3.47 -3.45 0.52
C PHE A 54 -3.66 -4.93 0.79
N LYS A 55 -2.57 -5.62 1.13
CA LYS A 55 -2.58 -6.99 1.63
C LYS A 55 -1.62 -7.08 2.80
N LEU A 56 -2.13 -7.49 3.95
CA LEU A 56 -1.31 -7.84 5.10
C LEU A 56 -1.10 -9.35 5.11
N TYR A 57 0.15 -9.78 5.11
CA TYR A 57 0.52 -11.18 5.29
C TYR A 57 0.95 -11.40 6.74
N SER A 58 0.42 -12.46 7.34
CA SER A 58 0.72 -12.83 8.74
C SER A 58 1.12 -14.29 8.87
N LYS A 59 2.00 -14.57 9.83
CA LYS A 59 2.31 -15.92 10.33
C LYS A 59 1.72 -16.04 11.72
N GLY A 60 0.55 -16.68 11.84
CA GLY A 60 -0.25 -16.59 13.06
C GLY A 60 -0.67 -15.14 13.32
N ASN A 61 -0.40 -14.65 14.52
CA ASN A 61 -0.73 -13.27 14.93
C ASN A 61 0.36 -12.24 14.58
N GLN A 62 1.48 -12.66 13.99
CA GLN A 62 2.59 -11.76 13.65
C GLN A 62 2.50 -11.33 12.18
N PRO A 63 2.41 -10.01 11.88
CA PRO A 63 2.51 -9.54 10.51
C PRO A 63 3.94 -9.73 10.00
N VAL A 64 4.09 -10.14 8.74
CA VAL A 64 5.38 -10.46 8.10
C VAL A 64 5.62 -9.70 6.80
N ALA A 65 4.56 -9.21 6.16
CA ALA A 65 4.65 -8.28 5.05
C ALA A 65 3.39 -7.43 4.90
N PHE A 66 3.56 -6.21 4.41
CA PHE A 66 2.49 -5.30 4.03
C PHE A 66 2.70 -4.87 2.58
N LEU A 67 1.77 -5.26 1.71
CA LEU A 67 1.83 -4.98 0.28
C LEU A 67 0.77 -3.93 -0.08
N VAL A 68 1.17 -2.94 -0.86
CA VAL A 68 0.33 -1.86 -1.37
C VAL A 68 0.15 -2.04 -2.87
N TRP A 69 -1.08 -1.95 -3.35
CA TRP A 69 -1.39 -2.14 -4.76
C TRP A 69 -2.41 -1.13 -5.28
N ALA A 70 -2.50 -1.02 -6.61
CA ALA A 70 -3.54 -0.26 -7.28
C ALA A 70 -4.07 -0.96 -8.52
N SER A 71 -5.30 -0.63 -8.90
CA SER A 71 -5.95 -1.04 -10.14
C SER A 71 -6.01 0.18 -11.07
N VAL A 72 -5.15 0.20 -12.08
CA VAL A 72 -4.86 1.43 -12.84
C VAL A 72 -5.20 1.28 -14.33
N SER A 73 -5.38 2.40 -15.02
CA SER A 73 -5.49 2.44 -16.48
C SER A 73 -4.17 2.08 -17.15
N ASP A 74 -4.19 1.83 -18.46
CA ASP A 74 -2.98 1.55 -19.24
C ASP A 74 -1.99 2.72 -19.20
N GLU A 75 -2.49 3.95 -19.33
CA GLU A 75 -1.70 5.19 -19.26
C GLU A 75 -0.96 5.32 -17.92
N VAL A 76 -1.67 5.08 -16.81
CA VAL A 76 -1.07 5.16 -15.47
C VAL A 76 -0.07 4.04 -15.23
N LYS A 77 -0.35 2.83 -15.74
CA LYS A 77 0.60 1.70 -15.67
C LYS A 77 1.90 2.03 -16.39
N GLU A 78 1.83 2.52 -17.63
CA GLU A 78 3.02 2.88 -18.42
C GLU A 78 3.84 3.96 -17.69
N ARG A 79 3.18 4.96 -17.10
CA ARG A 79 3.85 6.00 -16.31
C ARG A 79 4.60 5.43 -15.09
N ILE A 80 4.00 4.47 -14.39
CA ILE A 80 4.63 3.78 -13.25
C ILE A 80 5.83 2.94 -13.70
N GLU A 81 5.71 2.22 -14.82
CA GLU A 81 6.81 1.42 -15.41
C GLU A 81 7.99 2.30 -15.84
N ASN A 82 7.71 3.55 -16.24
CA ASN A 82 8.71 4.57 -16.55
C ASN A 82 9.30 5.27 -15.31
N GLY A 83 8.93 4.85 -14.09
CA GLY A 83 9.55 5.28 -12.83
C GLY A 83 8.76 6.31 -12.03
N GLU A 84 7.67 6.86 -12.57
CA GLU A 84 6.81 7.80 -11.84
C GLU A 84 5.76 7.03 -11.02
N LYS A 85 6.13 6.67 -9.80
CA LYS A 85 5.31 5.84 -8.89
C LYS A 85 4.29 6.63 -8.06
N LYS A 86 4.21 7.94 -8.24
CA LYS A 86 3.24 8.77 -7.52
C LYS A 86 1.88 8.70 -8.22
N LEU A 87 0.85 8.47 -7.43
CA LEU A 87 -0.53 8.37 -7.89
C LEU A 87 -1.39 9.39 -7.18
N ASP A 88 -2.20 10.11 -7.95
CA ASP A 88 -3.34 10.82 -7.41
C ASP A 88 -4.38 9.82 -6.92
N VAL A 89 -5.13 10.16 -5.87
CA VAL A 89 -6.15 9.26 -5.27
C VAL A 89 -7.16 8.72 -6.30
N LYS A 90 -7.52 9.53 -7.32
CA LYS A 90 -8.42 9.12 -8.42
C LYS A 90 -7.84 8.03 -9.32
N GLU A 91 -6.51 7.91 -9.38
CA GLU A 91 -5.82 6.98 -10.27
C GLU A 91 -5.72 5.57 -9.68
N TRP A 92 -5.86 5.41 -8.37
CA TRP A 92 -5.74 4.13 -7.65
C TRP A 92 -6.74 3.05 -8.12
N ARG A 93 -7.88 3.47 -8.69
CA ARG A 93 -8.97 2.64 -9.23
C ARG A 93 -9.36 3.07 -10.66
N SER A 94 -8.37 3.45 -11.46
CA SER A 94 -8.58 4.00 -12.81
C SER A 94 -8.72 2.95 -13.91
N GLY A 95 -8.49 1.66 -13.63
CA GLY A 95 -8.60 0.62 -14.64
C GLY A 95 -8.39 -0.79 -14.09
N ASN A 96 -8.06 -1.72 -14.98
CA ASN A 96 -7.99 -3.15 -14.66
C ASN A 96 -6.55 -3.67 -14.45
N ASN A 97 -5.53 -2.83 -14.66
CA ASN A 97 -4.14 -3.27 -14.47
C ASN A 97 -3.79 -3.27 -13.00
N ILE A 98 -3.46 -4.44 -12.46
CA ILE A 98 -2.96 -4.54 -11.09
C ILE A 98 -1.47 -4.22 -11.07
N VAL A 99 -1.09 -3.20 -10.29
CA VAL A 99 0.30 -2.81 -10.05
C VAL A 99 0.60 -2.85 -8.57
N VAL A 100 1.76 -3.40 -8.21
CA VAL A 100 2.28 -3.33 -6.83
C VAL A 100 3.10 -2.05 -6.72
N LEU A 101 2.72 -1.18 -5.78
CA LEU A 101 3.37 0.12 -5.58
C LEU A 101 4.49 0.02 -4.55
N ASP A 102 4.27 -0.79 -3.53
CA ASP A 102 5.21 -1.00 -2.44
C ASP A 102 4.98 -2.37 -1.78
N CYS A 103 6.05 -2.93 -1.20
CA CYS A 103 5.98 -4.14 -0.42
C CYS A 103 6.99 -4.06 0.75
N VAL A 104 6.45 -3.79 1.94
CA VAL A 104 7.23 -3.78 3.18
C VAL A 104 7.37 -5.22 3.67
N SER A 105 8.55 -5.80 3.50
CA SER A 105 8.85 -7.14 4.02
C SER A 105 10.24 -7.17 4.66
N PRO A 106 10.34 -7.01 6.00
CA PRO A 106 11.63 -6.96 6.67
C PRO A 106 12.26 -8.36 6.89
N PHE A 107 11.48 -9.44 6.80
CA PHE A 107 11.94 -10.79 7.14
C PHE A 107 12.23 -11.68 5.94
N ASN A 108 11.72 -11.34 4.75
CA ASN A 108 11.93 -12.09 3.53
C ASN A 108 12.01 -11.11 2.34
N PRO A 109 12.54 -11.53 1.18
CA PRO A 109 12.51 -10.68 -0.01
C PRO A 109 11.08 -10.29 -0.39
N ALA A 110 10.85 -9.00 -0.63
CA ALA A 110 9.56 -8.45 -1.06
C ALA A 110 8.95 -9.21 -2.26
N ALA A 111 9.81 -9.58 -3.23
CA ALA A 111 9.42 -10.34 -4.42
C ALA A 111 8.64 -11.62 -4.12
N VAL A 112 8.88 -12.28 -2.98
CA VAL A 112 8.14 -13.49 -2.57
C VAL A 112 6.66 -13.16 -2.34
N PHE A 113 6.37 -12.05 -1.67
CA PHE A 113 5.00 -11.62 -1.37
C PHE A 113 4.33 -10.98 -2.58
N GLU A 114 5.08 -10.27 -3.42
CA GLU A 114 4.58 -9.72 -4.69
C GLU A 114 4.12 -10.84 -5.64
N GLN A 115 4.97 -11.86 -5.86
CA GLN A 115 4.62 -13.00 -6.69
C GLN A 115 3.45 -13.78 -6.12
N LYS A 116 3.44 -13.98 -4.79
CA LYS A 116 2.32 -14.63 -4.09
C LYS A 116 1.01 -13.86 -4.34
N PHE A 117 1.00 -12.55 -4.13
CA PHE A 117 -0.17 -11.69 -4.39
C PHE A 117 -0.65 -11.82 -5.83
N LEU A 118 0.24 -11.67 -6.81
CA LEU A 118 -0.12 -11.76 -8.23
C LEU A 118 -0.66 -13.16 -8.60
N SER A 119 -0.18 -14.22 -7.95
CA SER A 119 -0.68 -15.59 -8.17
C SER A 119 -2.08 -15.81 -7.57
N GLU A 120 -2.41 -15.14 -6.45
CA GLU A 120 -3.73 -15.21 -5.80
C GLU A 120 -4.82 -14.58 -6.67
N LEU A 121 -4.48 -13.58 -7.49
CA LEU A 121 -5.42 -12.87 -8.37
C LEU A 121 -5.76 -13.61 -9.67
N ARG A 122 -4.99 -14.64 -10.03
CA ARG A 122 -5.20 -15.44 -11.26
C ARG A 122 -6.13 -16.64 -11.04
N LYS A 123 -6.62 -16.83 -9.82
CA LYS A 123 -7.55 -17.88 -9.42
C LYS A 123 -8.97 -17.33 -9.39
#